data_AF-A0A2G5EM53-F1
#
_entry.id   AF-A0A2G5EM53-F1
#
_cell.length_a   1.000
_cell.length_b   1.000
_cell.length_c   1.000
_cell.angle_alpha   90.00
_cell.angle_beta   90.00
_cell.angle_gamma   90.00
#
_symmetry.space_group_name_H-M   'P 1'
#
loop_
_entity.id
_entity.type
_entity.pdbx_description
1 polymer ?
#
loop_
_entity_poly.entity_id
_entity_poly.type
_entity_poly.pdbx_seq_one_letter_code
_entity_poly.pdbx_strand_id
1 'polypeptide(L)'
;MLSCGILPTTTTYTILIDALCNDGMVAKAHEVLRVMISKGMEPDTLTFNTLIHGKCLKEATRLFNEMHTNGGGPSVLKQNLLLHGLCEDNHPGEAIKVFHVIDDGELHPNIITYNILIDGMVKVGQLKAAKELFQLIPAKGLQPDVITYCTLINGFCNEGMLEDAYE
;
A
#
# COMPACT_ATOMS: atom_id res chain seq x y z
N MET A 1 17.55 -15.98 -20.88
CA MET A 1 17.60 -14.51 -20.71
C MET A 1 19.05 -14.00 -20.63
N LEU A 2 19.81 -14.34 -19.58
CA LEU A 2 21.23 -13.93 -19.47
C LEU A 2 22.14 -14.54 -20.56
N SER A 3 21.87 -15.79 -20.96
CA SER A 3 22.57 -16.48 -22.05
C SER A 3 22.30 -15.91 -23.45
N CYS A 4 21.29 -15.04 -23.60
CA CYS A 4 20.93 -14.40 -24.87
C CYS A 4 21.25 -12.90 -24.90
N GLY A 5 21.96 -12.36 -23.89
CA GLY A 5 22.33 -10.94 -23.83
C GLY A 5 21.19 -9.97 -23.51
N ILE A 6 20.01 -10.46 -23.13
CA ILE A 6 18.88 -9.61 -22.76
C ILE A 6 19.02 -9.22 -21.29
N LEU A 7 19.23 -7.92 -21.03
CA LEU A 7 19.31 -7.36 -19.69
C LEU A 7 17.93 -7.45 -19.01
N PRO A 8 17.83 -8.05 -17.82
CA PRO A 8 16.57 -8.12 -17.09
C PRO A 8 16.14 -6.71 -16.66
N THR A 9 14.88 -6.37 -16.96
CA THR A 9 14.22 -5.10 -16.62
C THR A 9 13.46 -5.22 -15.30
N THR A 10 12.98 -4.10 -14.75
CA THR A 10 12.06 -4.05 -13.60
C THR A 10 10.95 -5.10 -13.71
N THR A 11 10.23 -5.13 -14.84
CA THR A 11 9.16 -6.10 -15.12
C THR A 11 9.63 -7.55 -15.06
N THR A 12 10.86 -7.84 -15.50
CA THR A 12 11.42 -9.21 -15.45
C THR A 12 11.60 -9.66 -14.01
N TYR A 13 12.12 -8.78 -13.16
CA TYR A 13 12.29 -9.06 -11.74
C TYR A 13 10.95 -9.18 -11.03
N THR A 14 9.98 -8.31 -11.36
CA THR A 14 8.62 -8.38 -10.82
C THR A 14 7.94 -9.71 -11.11
N ILE A 15 8.00 -10.20 -12.36
CA ILE A 15 7.43 -11.51 -12.74
C ILE A 15 8.11 -12.65 -11.96
N LEU A 16 9.43 -12.57 -11.78
CA LEU A 16 10.18 -13.60 -11.07
C LEU A 16 9.84 -13.60 -9.57
N ILE A 17 9.68 -12.42 -8.97
CA ILE A 17 9.22 -12.25 -7.59
C ILE A 17 7.80 -12.80 -7.44
N ASP A 18 6.90 -12.51 -8.38
CA ASP A 18 5.52 -13.02 -8.38
C ASP A 18 5.46 -14.54 -8.40
N ALA A 19 6.17 -15.16 -9.33
CA ALA A 19 6.22 -16.61 -9.43
C ALA A 19 6.76 -17.26 -8.13
N LEU A 20 7.80 -16.67 -7.53
CA LEU A 20 8.40 -17.18 -6.29
C LEU A 20 7.49 -16.98 -5.07
N CYS A 21 6.77 -15.86 -5.02
CA CYS A 21 5.77 -15.59 -4.00
C CYS A 21 4.58 -16.56 -4.09
N ASN A 22 4.07 -16.81 -5.30
CA ASN A 22 2.98 -17.75 -5.55
C ASN A 22 3.35 -19.20 -5.23
N ASP A 23 4.63 -19.57 -5.36
CA ASP A 23 5.16 -20.89 -4.98
C ASP A 23 5.55 -20.98 -3.48
N GLY A 24 5.28 -19.92 -2.70
CA GLY A 24 5.63 -19.86 -1.27
C GLY A 24 7.14 -19.77 -0.99
N MET A 25 7.96 -19.58 -2.03
CA MET A 25 9.41 -19.46 -1.96
C MET A 25 9.87 -18.04 -1.57
N VAL A 26 9.31 -17.52 -0.48
CA VAL A 26 9.46 -16.13 -0.03
C VAL A 26 10.93 -15.70 0.11
N ALA A 27 11.76 -16.57 0.68
CA ALA A 27 13.19 -16.28 0.88
C ALA A 27 13.94 -16.04 -0.45
N LYS A 28 13.55 -16.75 -1.52
CA LYS A 28 14.14 -16.57 -2.85
C LYS A 28 13.60 -15.32 -3.54
N ALA A 29 12.31 -15.03 -3.37
CA ALA A 29 11.72 -13.79 -3.86
C ALA A 29 12.47 -12.57 -3.30
N HIS A 30 12.82 -12.62 -2.01
CA HIS A 30 13.62 -11.61 -1.34
C HIS A 30 15.04 -11.48 -1.91
N GLU A 31 15.72 -12.59 -2.16
CA GLU A 31 17.06 -12.57 -2.77
C GLU A 31 17.04 -11.95 -4.17
N VAL A 32 16.05 -12.31 -4.99
CA VAL A 32 15.83 -11.75 -6.33
C VAL A 32 15.60 -10.24 -6.28
N LEU A 33 14.84 -9.78 -5.29
CA LEU A 33 14.58 -8.36 -5.10
C LEU A 33 15.81 -7.59 -4.62
N ARG A 34 16.62 -8.15 -3.73
CA ARG A 34 17.91 -7.54 -3.35
C ARG A 34 18.83 -7.39 -4.56
N VAL A 35 18.84 -8.39 -5.45
CA VAL A 35 19.59 -8.31 -6.71
C VAL A 35 19.05 -7.18 -7.60
N MET A 36 17.72 -7.03 -7.70
CA MET A 36 17.10 -5.93 -8.44
C MET A 36 17.54 -4.56 -7.92
N ILE A 37 17.48 -4.36 -6.60
CA ILE A 37 17.90 -3.11 -5.94
C ILE A 37 19.40 -2.86 -6.12
N SER A 38 20.24 -3.88 -5.93
CA SER A 38 21.70 -3.76 -6.10
C SER A 38 22.13 -3.36 -7.52
N LYS A 39 21.27 -3.58 -8.51
CA LYS A 39 21.47 -3.18 -9.90
C LYS A 39 20.95 -1.77 -10.21
N GLY A 40 20.51 -1.03 -9.20
CA GLY A 40 19.99 0.33 -9.33
C GLY A 40 18.58 0.41 -9.91
N MET A 41 17.84 -0.70 -9.97
CA MET A 41 16.44 -0.69 -10.40
C MET A 41 15.54 -0.44 -9.19
N GLU A 42 14.64 0.52 -9.30
CA GLU A 42 13.64 0.77 -8.26
C GLU A 42 12.46 -0.21 -8.40
N PRO A 43 12.06 -0.90 -7.32
CA PRO A 43 10.81 -1.64 -7.28
C PRO A 43 9.62 -0.72 -7.56
N ASP A 44 8.73 -1.15 -8.45
CA ASP A 44 7.53 -0.41 -8.82
C ASP A 44 6.28 -0.90 -8.04
N THR A 45 5.15 -0.22 -8.26
CA THR A 45 3.83 -0.59 -7.71
C THR A 45 3.50 -2.06 -7.88
N LEU A 46 3.79 -2.60 -9.05
CA LEU A 46 3.48 -3.97 -9.38
C LEU A 46 4.31 -4.93 -8.51
N THR A 47 5.59 -4.62 -8.28
CA THR A 47 6.49 -5.38 -7.41
C THR A 47 5.99 -5.42 -5.96
N PHE A 48 5.46 -4.30 -5.45
CA PHE A 48 4.88 -4.26 -4.10
C PHE A 48 3.56 -5.03 -3.99
N ASN A 49 2.63 -4.81 -4.92
CA ASN A 49 1.36 -5.53 -4.94
C ASN A 49 1.59 -7.05 -5.03
N THR A 50 2.58 -7.46 -5.81
CA THR A 50 3.01 -8.85 -5.93
C THR A 50 3.48 -9.45 -4.61
N LEU A 51 4.32 -8.74 -3.84
CA LEU A 51 4.80 -9.21 -2.54
C LEU A 51 3.69 -9.29 -1.50
N ILE A 52 2.74 -8.34 -1.55
CA ILE A 52 1.58 -8.31 -0.66
C ILE A 52 0.66 -9.49 -0.97
N HIS A 53 0.25 -9.67 -2.23
CA HIS A 53 -0.57 -10.82 -2.67
C HIS A 53 0.12 -12.17 -2.43
N GLY A 54 1.45 -12.21 -2.51
CA GLY A 54 2.26 -13.36 -2.15
C GLY A 54 2.23 -13.78 -0.68
N LYS A 55 1.42 -13.13 0.17
CA LYS A 55 1.39 -13.28 1.64
C LYS A 55 2.75 -13.03 2.30
N CYS A 56 3.63 -12.29 1.63
CA CYS A 56 4.96 -11.97 2.11
C CYS A 56 4.96 -10.62 2.84
N LEU A 57 3.93 -10.35 3.63
CA LEU A 57 3.69 -9.06 4.27
C LEU A 57 4.90 -8.58 5.08
N LYS A 58 5.45 -9.44 5.94
CA LYS A 58 6.63 -9.11 6.74
C LYS A 58 7.80 -8.64 5.87
N GLU A 59 7.91 -9.22 4.69
CA GLU A 59 8.95 -8.87 3.74
C GLU A 59 8.62 -7.60 2.97
N ALA A 60 7.37 -7.39 2.55
CA ALA A 60 6.91 -6.13 1.97
C ALA A 60 7.14 -4.95 2.94
N THR A 61 6.82 -5.12 4.23
CA THR A 61 7.08 -4.12 5.28
C THR A 61 8.58 -3.97 5.56
N ARG A 62 9.37 -5.05 5.54
CA ARG A 62 10.83 -4.98 5.75
C ARG A 62 11.54 -4.31 4.58
N LEU A 63 11.14 -4.60 3.34
CA LEU A 63 11.64 -3.97 2.13
C LEU A 63 11.31 -2.50 2.08
N PHE A 64 10.10 -2.16 2.50
CA PHE A 64 9.71 -0.78 2.72
C PHE A 64 10.75 -0.09 3.63
N ASN A 65 11.07 -0.66 4.79
CA ASN A 65 12.09 -0.13 5.71
C ASN A 65 13.54 -0.16 5.14
N GLU A 66 13.96 -1.22 4.45
CA GLU A 66 15.31 -1.32 3.85
C GLU A 66 15.52 -0.25 2.77
N MET A 67 14.50 0.09 1.99
CA MET A 67 14.56 1.18 1.00
C MET A 67 14.80 2.56 1.61
N HIS A 68 14.49 2.78 2.89
CA HIS A 68 14.79 4.04 3.61
C HIS A 68 16.29 4.27 3.77
N THR A 69 17.07 3.19 3.82
CA THR A 69 18.51 3.26 4.12
C THR A 69 19.39 3.53 2.90
N ASN A 70 18.86 3.39 1.68
CA ASN A 70 19.63 3.48 0.43
C ASN A 70 19.47 4.80 -0.36
N GLY A 71 19.12 5.90 0.32
CA GLY A 71 19.34 7.26 -0.20
C GLY A 71 18.20 7.89 -1.01
N GLY A 72 17.09 7.19 -1.23
CA GLY A 72 15.84 7.80 -1.68
C GLY A 72 14.95 8.02 -0.46
N GLY A 73 15.00 9.21 0.15
CA GLY A 73 14.20 9.56 1.32
C GLY A 73 12.74 9.14 1.16
N PRO A 74 12.06 8.77 2.25
CA PRO A 74 10.76 8.14 2.14
C PRO A 74 9.77 9.16 1.53
N SER A 75 9.02 8.72 0.52
CA SER A 75 8.05 9.57 -0.18
C SER A 75 6.65 9.09 0.17
N VAL A 76 5.77 10.04 0.46
CA VAL A 76 4.34 9.80 0.72
C VAL A 76 3.71 8.96 -0.41
N LEU A 77 4.19 9.07 -1.65
CA LEU A 77 3.76 8.24 -2.77
C LEU A 77 4.07 6.74 -2.58
N LYS A 78 5.27 6.41 -2.10
CA LYS A 78 5.72 5.03 -1.87
C LYS A 78 4.94 4.39 -0.70
N GLN A 79 4.53 5.19 0.28
CA GLN A 79 3.70 4.76 1.41
C GLN A 79 2.25 4.51 1.03
N ASN A 80 1.67 5.43 0.26
CA ASN A 80 0.31 5.29 -0.27
C ASN A 80 0.18 4.00 -1.08
N LEU A 81 1.23 3.63 -1.80
CA LEU A 81 1.30 2.37 -2.55
C LEU A 81 1.18 1.13 -1.67
N LEU A 82 1.95 1.09 -0.58
CA LEU A 82 1.92 -0.01 0.37
C LEU A 82 0.55 -0.10 1.03
N LEU A 83 0.01 1.03 1.50
CA LEU A 83 -1.32 1.08 2.11
C LEU A 83 -2.41 0.60 1.14
N HIS A 84 -2.35 1.02 -0.13
CA HIS A 84 -3.30 0.60 -1.14
C HIS A 84 -3.25 -0.91 -1.38
N GLY A 85 -2.05 -1.48 -1.53
CA GLY A 85 -1.91 -2.93 -1.68
C GLY A 85 -2.45 -3.71 -0.47
N LEU A 86 -2.23 -3.22 0.75
CA LEU A 86 -2.75 -3.85 1.98
C LEU A 86 -4.28 -3.80 2.08
N CYS A 87 -4.87 -2.68 1.65
CA CYS A 87 -6.32 -2.51 1.60
C CYS A 87 -6.96 -3.42 0.53
N GLU A 88 -6.34 -3.54 -0.66
CA GLU A 88 -6.82 -4.41 -1.75
C GLU A 88 -6.73 -5.90 -1.40
N ASP A 89 -5.70 -6.33 -0.67
CA ASP A 89 -5.55 -7.74 -0.27
C ASP A 89 -6.36 -8.11 0.99
N ASN A 90 -7.32 -7.26 1.40
CA ASN A 90 -8.21 -7.52 2.52
C ASN A 90 -7.51 -7.59 3.90
N HIS A 91 -6.39 -6.86 4.06
CA HIS A 91 -5.63 -6.74 5.31
C HIS A 91 -5.65 -5.31 5.90
N PRO A 92 -6.83 -4.70 6.10
CA PRO A 92 -6.97 -3.30 6.53
C PRO A 92 -6.37 -3.01 7.92
N GLY A 93 -6.37 -3.99 8.82
CA GLY A 93 -5.79 -3.83 10.16
C GLY A 93 -4.26 -3.68 10.13
N GLU A 94 -3.59 -4.23 9.11
CA GLU A 94 -2.16 -4.06 8.92
C GLU A 94 -1.85 -2.74 8.22
N ALA A 95 -2.73 -2.29 7.31
CA ALA A 95 -2.69 -0.95 6.75
C ALA A 95 -2.75 0.13 7.84
N ILE A 96 -3.60 -0.03 8.87
CA ILE A 96 -3.65 0.89 10.01
C ILE A 96 -2.35 0.89 10.82
N LYS A 97 -1.73 -0.27 11.05
CA LYS A 97 -0.44 -0.33 11.76
C LYS A 97 0.65 0.43 11.00
N VAL A 98 0.70 0.25 9.68
CA VAL A 98 1.62 0.99 8.81
C VAL A 98 1.30 2.48 8.84
N PHE A 99 0.02 2.85 8.79
CA PHE A 99 -0.41 4.25 8.89
C PHE A 99 0.05 4.92 10.19
N HIS A 100 -0.07 4.26 11.35
CA HIS A 100 0.40 4.83 12.61
C HIS A 100 1.91 5.07 12.60
N VAL A 101 2.70 4.15 12.03
CA VAL A 101 4.15 4.36 11.88
C VAL A 101 4.46 5.57 10.99
N ILE A 102 3.62 5.84 9.98
CA ILE A 102 3.76 7.00 9.11
C ILE A 102 3.39 8.28 9.87
N ASP A 103 2.22 8.29 10.52
CA ASP A 103 1.67 9.46 11.21
C ASP A 103 2.53 9.90 12.41
N ASP A 104 3.23 8.96 13.07
CA ASP A 104 4.18 9.23 14.15
C ASP A 104 5.59 9.61 13.65
N GLY A 105 5.84 9.52 12.34
CA GLY A 105 7.12 9.78 11.70
C GLY A 105 7.29 11.20 11.15
N GLU A 106 8.39 11.44 10.45
CA GLU A 106 8.64 12.73 9.77
C GLU A 106 7.80 12.90 8.48
N LEU A 107 7.15 11.83 8.02
CA LEU A 107 6.34 11.83 6.82
C LEU A 107 4.87 12.03 7.14
N HIS A 108 4.36 13.16 6.70
CA HIS A 108 3.01 13.56 6.99
C HIS A 108 2.06 12.91 5.96
N PRO A 109 1.08 12.11 6.41
CA PRO A 109 0.01 11.60 5.54
C PRO A 109 -0.66 12.75 4.77
N ASN A 110 -0.99 12.52 3.50
CA ASN A 110 -1.74 13.47 2.69
C ASN A 110 -3.16 12.98 2.42
N ILE A 111 -3.98 13.78 1.73
CA ILE A 111 -5.38 13.40 1.46
C ILE A 111 -5.50 12.05 0.72
N ILE A 112 -4.53 11.73 -0.15
CA ILE A 112 -4.49 10.46 -0.86
C ILE A 112 -4.30 9.29 0.12
N THR A 113 -3.44 9.45 1.13
CA THR A 113 -3.24 8.46 2.21
C THR A 113 -4.54 8.14 2.93
N TYR A 114 -5.30 9.18 3.30
CA TYR A 114 -6.59 9.02 3.97
C TYR A 114 -7.62 8.37 3.06
N ASN A 115 -7.70 8.76 1.79
CA ASN A 115 -8.64 8.18 0.83
C ASN A 115 -8.41 6.67 0.67
N ILE A 116 -7.15 6.23 0.59
CA ILE A 116 -6.79 4.81 0.52
C ILE A 116 -7.29 4.03 1.74
N LEU A 117 -7.05 4.56 2.94
CA LEU A 117 -7.45 3.91 4.17
C LEU A 117 -8.97 3.86 4.32
N ILE A 118 -9.66 4.97 4.02
CA ILE A 118 -11.13 5.06 4.07
C ILE A 118 -11.74 4.04 3.11
N ASP A 119 -11.25 3.95 1.87
CA ASP A 119 -11.72 2.97 0.88
C ASP A 119 -11.49 1.53 1.35
N GLY A 120 -10.29 1.24 1.88
CA GLY A 120 -9.99 -0.05 2.47
C GLY A 120 -10.92 -0.43 3.62
N MET A 121 -11.21 0.50 4.54
CA MET A 121 -12.14 0.27 5.65
C MET A 121 -13.57 0.04 5.16
N VAL A 122 -14.02 0.81 4.16
CA VAL A 122 -15.35 0.65 3.56
C VAL A 122 -15.50 -0.73 2.92
N LYS A 123 -14.50 -1.18 2.15
CA LYS A 123 -14.51 -2.49 1.47
C LYS A 123 -14.62 -3.67 2.42
N VAL A 124 -14.13 -3.54 3.65
CA VAL A 124 -14.22 -4.58 4.69
C VAL A 124 -15.41 -4.43 5.65
N GLY A 125 -16.32 -3.49 5.38
CA GLY A 125 -17.48 -3.22 6.24
C GLY A 125 -17.15 -2.50 7.55
N GLN A 126 -15.95 -1.92 7.70
CA GLN A 126 -15.55 -1.17 8.88
C GLN A 126 -15.91 0.31 8.77
N LEU A 127 -17.18 0.63 8.51
CA LEU A 127 -17.66 2.01 8.31
C LEU A 127 -17.37 2.95 9.48
N LYS A 128 -17.35 2.44 10.71
CA LYS A 128 -16.99 3.24 11.89
C LYS A 128 -15.53 3.74 11.82
N ALA A 129 -14.59 2.85 11.47
CA ALA A 129 -13.19 3.22 11.31
C ALA A 129 -13.00 4.18 10.11
N ALA A 130 -13.76 3.99 9.03
CA ALA A 130 -13.78 4.91 7.90
C ALA A 130 -14.24 6.32 8.31
N LYS A 131 -15.32 6.44 9.12
CA LYS A 131 -15.78 7.72 9.67
C LYS A 131 -14.74 8.37 10.60
N GLU A 132 -14.09 7.60 11.46
CA GLU A 132 -13.04 8.10 12.35
C GLU A 132 -11.85 8.68 11.57
N LEU A 133 -11.41 8.00 10.50
CA LEU A 133 -10.37 8.50 9.60
C LEU A 133 -10.80 9.77 8.87
N PHE A 134 -12.05 9.84 8.40
CA PHE A 134 -12.60 11.04 7.77
C PHE A 134 -12.59 12.25 8.71
N GLN A 135 -13.00 12.05 9.98
CA GLN A 135 -13.00 13.11 10.99
C GLN A 135 -11.58 13.59 11.36
N LEU A 136 -10.56 12.77 11.14
CA LEU A 136 -9.16 13.14 11.39
C LEU A 136 -8.59 14.07 10.31
N ILE A 137 -9.13 14.06 9.09
CA ILE A 137 -8.62 14.84 7.95
C ILE A 137 -8.53 16.35 8.28
N PRO A 138 -9.60 17.02 8.78
CA PRO A 138 -9.51 18.44 9.11
C PRO A 138 -8.58 18.74 10.28
N ALA A 139 -8.50 17.82 11.27
CA ALA A 139 -7.61 17.96 12.42
C ALA A 139 -6.12 17.92 12.03
N LYS A 140 -5.80 17.33 10.88
CA LYS A 140 -4.47 17.28 10.29
C LYS A 140 -4.21 18.43 9.30
N GLY A 141 -5.12 19.40 9.20
CA GLY A 141 -5.01 20.55 8.30
C GLY A 141 -5.25 20.21 6.83
N LEU A 142 -5.83 19.05 6.54
CA LEU A 142 -6.17 18.61 5.19
C LEU A 142 -7.66 18.88 4.90
N GLN A 143 -8.02 18.81 3.62
CA GLN A 143 -9.41 18.98 3.17
C GLN A 143 -9.88 17.70 2.46
N PRO A 144 -11.03 17.13 2.85
CA PRO A 144 -11.66 16.06 2.10
C PRO A 144 -11.89 16.47 0.64
N ASP A 145 -11.63 15.56 -0.29
CA ASP A 145 -11.87 15.79 -1.72
C ASP A 145 -13.07 14.98 -2.23
N VAL A 146 -13.35 15.11 -3.52
CA VAL A 146 -14.47 14.40 -4.17
C VAL A 146 -14.33 12.88 -3.98
N ILE A 147 -13.11 12.35 -4.00
CA ILE A 147 -12.86 10.92 -3.82
C ILE A 147 -13.22 10.51 -2.39
N THR A 148 -12.88 11.31 -1.38
CA THR A 148 -13.24 11.06 0.02
C THR A 148 -14.75 10.90 0.20
N TYR A 149 -15.53 11.87 -0.29
CA TYR A 149 -16.99 11.85 -0.15
C TYR A 149 -17.63 10.70 -0.93
N CYS A 150 -17.23 10.50 -2.19
CA CYS A 150 -17.75 9.42 -3.02
C CYS A 150 -17.51 8.03 -2.38
N THR A 151 -16.35 7.83 -1.77
CA THR A 151 -15.99 6.57 -1.11
C THR A 151 -16.90 6.28 0.09
N LEU A 152 -17.13 7.28 0.95
CA LEU A 152 -18.01 7.14 2.12
C LEU A 152 -19.47 6.94 1.73
N ILE A 153 -19.99 7.73 0.79
CA ILE A 153 -21.37 7.60 0.28
C ILE A 153 -21.57 6.19 -0.29
N ASN A 154 -20.63 5.69 -1.09
CA ASN A 154 -20.69 4.34 -1.62
C ASN A 154 -20.71 3.29 -0.49
N GLY A 155 -19.89 3.48 0.54
CA GLY A 155 -19.89 2.63 1.73
C GLY A 155 -21.22 2.60 2.46
N PHE A 156 -21.81 3.77 2.75
CA PHE A 156 -23.11 3.85 3.44
C PHE A 156 -24.25 3.24 2.62
N CYS A 157 -24.27 3.46 1.31
CA CYS A 157 -25.24 2.84 0.41
C CYS A 157 -25.14 1.31 0.44
N ASN A 158 -23.92 0.76 0.47
CA ASN A 158 -23.70 -0.70 0.44
C ASN A 158 -24.09 -1.40 1.76
N GLU A 159 -24.05 -0.69 2.90
CA GLU A 159 -24.54 -1.22 4.18
C GLU A 159 -26.01 -0.87 4.48
N GLY A 160 -26.71 -0.21 3.54
CA GLY A 160 -28.12 0.17 3.72
C GLY A 160 -28.33 1.31 4.71
N MET A 161 -27.26 2.01 5.10
CA MET A 161 -27.28 3.16 6.01
C MET A 161 -27.50 4.47 5.24
N LEU A 162 -28.62 4.56 4.52
CA LEU A 162 -28.90 5.69 3.62
C LEU A 162 -29.01 7.04 4.34
N GLU A 163 -29.42 7.07 5.62
CA GLU A 163 -29.54 8.31 6.38
C GLU A 163 -28.19 9.00 6.61
N ASP A 164 -27.12 8.22 6.79
CA ASP A 164 -25.74 8.73 6.96
C ASP A 164 -25.09 9.17 5.64
N ALA A 165 -25.71 8.87 4.48
CA ALA A 165 -25.16 9.21 3.16
C ALA A 165 -25.47 10.67 2.73
N TYR A 166 -26.36 11.36 3.46
CA TYR A 166 -26.83 12.71 3.12
C TYR A 166 -26.42 13.80 4.12
N GLU A 167 -25.72 13.45 5.20
CA GLU A 167 -25.09 14.40 6.16
C GLU A 167 -23.69 14.82 5.70
#